data_AF-A0A7V8AIY1-F1
#
_entry.id   AF-A0A7V8AIY1-F1
#
_cell.length_a   1.000
_cell.length_b   1.000
_cell.length_c   1.000
_cell.angle_alpha   90.00
_cell.angle_beta   90.00
_cell.angle_gamma   90.00
#
_symmetry.space_group_name_H-M   'P 1'
#
loop_
_entity.id
_entity.type
_entity.pdbx_description
1 polymer ?
#
loop_
_entity_poly.entity_id
_entity_poly.type
_entity_poly.pdbx_seq_one_letter_code
_entity_poly.pdbx_strand_id
1 'polypeptide(L)'
;MDAETRATIRARAVSVWLKADLDVLVSRTAGRTHRPLLNNNNPRAVLARLMAERYPVYAMADIIVESTDRLHETMVEGVVVALRYRFGLTFPGPKV
;
A
#
# COMPACT_ATOMS: atom_id res chain seq x y z
N MET A 1 -3.86 -12.77 -6.57
CA MET A 1 -2.63 -13.16 -5.83
C MET A 1 -2.83 -14.59 -5.40
N ASP A 2 -1.88 -15.46 -5.75
CA ASP A 2 -1.89 -16.87 -5.40
C ASP A 2 -1.98 -17.09 -3.88
N ALA A 3 -2.70 -18.13 -3.47
CA ALA A 3 -3.02 -18.40 -2.06
C ALA A 3 -1.79 -18.91 -1.29
N GLU A 4 -0.93 -19.69 -1.94
CA GLU A 4 0.30 -20.24 -1.35
C GLU A 4 1.30 -19.13 -1.04
N THR A 5 1.45 -18.18 -1.98
CA THR A 5 2.29 -16.97 -1.75
C THR A 5 1.83 -16.20 -0.51
N ARG A 6 0.51 -16.04 -0.34
CA ARG A 6 -0.06 -15.30 0.81
C ARG A 6 0.13 -16.05 2.12
N ALA A 7 -0.08 -17.37 2.12
CA ALA A 7 0.15 -18.21 3.29
C ALA A 7 1.62 -18.13 3.73
N THR A 8 2.55 -18.15 2.78
CA THR A 8 3.98 -18.00 3.04
C THR A 8 4.32 -16.65 3.66
N ILE A 9 3.77 -15.56 3.11
CA ILE A 9 3.95 -14.21 3.67
C ILE A 9 3.40 -14.16 5.10
N ARG A 10 2.18 -14.64 5.35
CA ARG A 10 1.58 -14.63 6.69
C ARG A 10 2.39 -15.44 7.71
N ALA A 11 3.04 -16.52 7.29
CA ALA A 11 3.84 -17.36 8.17
C ALA A 11 5.22 -16.77 8.51
N ARG A 12 5.76 -15.88 7.65
CA ARG A 12 7.18 -15.48 7.72
C ARG A 12 7.44 -13.97 7.72
N ALA A 13 6.42 -13.16 7.46
CA ALA A 13 6.57 -11.72 7.29
C ALA A 13 5.32 -10.97 7.78
N VAL A 14 5.47 -9.65 7.91
CA VAL A 14 4.33 -8.74 8.13
C VAL A 14 3.99 -8.07 6.82
N SER A 15 2.75 -8.24 6.39
CA SER A 15 2.24 -7.60 5.17
C SER A 15 1.72 -6.19 5.46
N VAL A 16 2.14 -5.23 4.65
CA VAL A 16 1.71 -3.82 4.75
C VAL A 16 1.02 -3.41 3.46
N TRP A 17 -0.21 -2.93 3.56
CA TRP A 17 -0.96 -2.38 2.45
C TRP A 17 -1.01 -0.85 2.52
N LEU A 18 -0.42 -0.19 1.51
CA LEU A 18 -0.56 1.24 1.28
C LEU A 18 -1.84 1.50 0.46
N LYS A 19 -2.94 1.78 1.15
CA LYS A 19 -4.27 1.98 0.56
C LYS A 19 -4.40 3.42 0.06
N ALA A 20 -4.59 3.62 -1.24
CA ALA A 20 -4.80 4.95 -1.82
C ALA A 20 -6.10 4.97 -2.63
N ASP A 21 -6.84 6.08 -2.57
CA ASP A 21 -8.06 6.24 -3.36
C ASP A 21 -7.76 6.34 -4.86
N LEU A 22 -8.79 6.08 -5.67
CA LEU A 22 -8.68 6.06 -7.14
C LEU A 22 -8.08 7.35 -7.69
N ASP A 23 -8.45 8.51 -7.14
CA ASP A 23 -7.96 9.81 -7.60
C ASP A 23 -6.46 9.98 -7.34
N VAL A 24 -5.98 9.54 -6.17
CA VAL A 24 -4.55 9.53 -5.82
C VAL A 24 -3.77 8.60 -6.74
N LEU A 25 -4.31 7.40 -7.02
CA LEU A 25 -3.69 6.45 -7.94
C LEU A 25 -3.61 7.00 -9.37
N VAL A 26 -4.69 7.59 -9.88
CA VAL A 26 -4.73 8.21 -11.21
C VAL A 26 -3.67 9.31 -11.31
N SER A 27 -3.63 10.23 -10.34
CA SER A 27 -2.63 11.31 -10.30
C SER A 27 -1.19 10.79 -10.32
N ARG A 28 -0.86 9.81 -9.47
CA ARG A 28 0.51 9.24 -9.38
C ARG A 28 0.92 8.36 -10.56
N THR A 29 -0.05 7.87 -11.32
CA THR A 29 0.18 7.03 -12.50
C THR A 29 0.22 7.83 -13.80
N ALA A 30 -0.29 9.07 -13.80
CA ALA A 30 -0.26 9.96 -14.94
C ALA A 30 1.18 10.28 -15.39
N GLY A 31 1.41 10.34 -16.71
CA GLY A 31 2.69 10.76 -17.30
C GLY A 31 3.84 9.74 -17.21
N ARG A 32 3.62 8.54 -16.65
CA ARG A 32 4.66 7.49 -16.57
C ARG A 32 4.52 6.47 -17.70
N THR A 33 5.27 6.68 -18.78
CA THR A 33 5.29 5.86 -20.01
C THR A 33 5.79 4.41 -19.82
N HIS A 34 6.46 4.12 -18.70
CA HIS A 34 6.95 2.77 -18.35
C HIS A 34 5.87 1.81 -17.82
N ARG A 35 4.58 2.11 -17.97
CA ARG A 35 3.49 1.27 -17.45
C ARG A 35 2.62 0.74 -18.60
N PRO A 36 3.00 -0.38 -19.24
CA PRO A 36 2.28 -0.95 -20.40
C PRO A 36 0.78 -1.15 -20.15
N LEU A 37 0.41 -1.49 -18.91
CA LEU A 37 -0.99 -1.72 -18.50
C LEU A 37 -1.84 -0.45 -18.40
N LEU A 38 -1.23 0.74 -18.31
CA LEU A 38 -1.92 2.02 -18.15
C LEU A 38 -1.79 2.94 -19.38
N ASN A 39 -1.18 2.44 -20.45
CA ASN A 39 -1.02 3.17 -21.72
C ASN A 39 -2.29 3.16 -22.59
N ASN A 40 -3.38 2.52 -22.13
CA ASN A 40 -4.67 2.51 -22.83
C ASN A 40 -5.46 3.81 -22.55
N ASN A 41 -6.37 4.18 -23.46
CA ASN A 41 -7.15 5.43 -23.50
C ASN A 41 -7.99 5.78 -22.24
N ASN A 42 -8.01 4.95 -21.18
CA ASN A 42 -8.72 5.26 -19.93
C ASN A 42 -8.05 4.63 -18.69
N PRO A 43 -6.94 5.22 -18.18
CA PRO A 43 -6.22 4.70 -17.01
C PRO A 43 -7.09 4.65 -15.75
N ARG A 44 -8.07 5.57 -15.60
CA ARG A 44 -9.02 5.58 -14.48
C ARG A 44 -9.87 4.32 -14.46
N ALA A 45 -10.45 3.93 -15.59
CA ALA A 45 -11.28 2.72 -15.69
C ALA A 45 -10.47 1.44 -15.41
N VAL A 46 -9.24 1.37 -15.92
CA VAL A 46 -8.33 0.24 -15.65
C VAL A 46 -8.01 0.16 -14.15
N LEU A 47 -7.63 1.27 -13.52
CA LEU A 47 -7.34 1.32 -12.10
C LEU A 47 -8.56 0.94 -11.25
N ALA A 48 -9.75 1.45 -11.58
CA ALA A 48 -10.98 1.10 -10.87
C ALA A 48 -11.28 -0.40 -10.93
N ARG A 49 -11.13 -1.03 -12.10
CA ARG A 49 -11.29 -2.49 -12.25
C ARG A 49 -10.26 -3.25 -11.41
N LEU A 50 -8.99 -2.86 -11.49
CA LEU A 50 -7.92 -3.48 -10.71
C LEU A 50 -8.13 -3.33 -9.20
N MET A 51 -8.68 -2.20 -8.75
CA MET A 51 -9.05 -1.99 -7.35
C MET A 51 -10.14 -3.00 -6.93
N ALA A 52 -11.23 -3.10 -7.69
CA ALA A 52 -12.32 -4.03 -7.37
C ALA A 52 -11.85 -5.49 -7.26
N GLU A 53 -10.96 -5.92 -8.16
CA GLU A 53 -10.42 -7.28 -8.17
C GLU A 53 -9.39 -7.53 -7.04
N ARG A 54 -8.58 -6.52 -6.70
CA ARG A 54 -7.40 -6.71 -5.83
C ARG A 54 -7.60 -6.22 -4.40
N TYR A 55 -8.53 -5.30 -4.14
CA TYR A 55 -8.77 -4.77 -2.80
C TYR A 55 -9.19 -5.82 -1.79
N PRO A 56 -10.09 -6.78 -2.11
CA PRO A 56 -10.42 -7.85 -1.17
C PRO A 56 -9.17 -8.66 -0.76
N VAL A 57 -8.21 -8.76 -1.68
CA VAL A 57 -6.95 -9.46 -1.47
C VAL A 57 -5.99 -8.65 -0.61
N TYR A 58 -5.85 -7.35 -0.87
CA TYR A 58 -4.97 -6.46 -0.11
C TYR A 58 -5.51 -6.12 1.28
N ALA A 59 -6.83 -6.14 1.46
CA ALA A 59 -7.49 -5.94 2.75
C ALA A 59 -7.16 -7.04 3.78
N MET A 60 -6.62 -8.18 3.36
CA MET A 60 -6.12 -9.22 4.25
C MET A 60 -4.74 -8.91 4.87
N ALA A 61 -4.12 -7.78 4.54
CA ALA A 61 -2.82 -7.39 5.07
C ALA A 61 -2.85 -7.21 6.59
N ASP A 62 -1.71 -7.47 7.24
CA ASP A 62 -1.55 -7.33 8.69
C ASP A 62 -1.64 -5.88 9.15
N ILE A 63 -1.19 -4.94 8.31
CA ILE A 63 -1.19 -3.51 8.54
C ILE A 63 -1.75 -2.82 7.30
N ILE A 64 -2.69 -1.90 7.51
CA ILE A 64 -3.24 -1.03 6.46
C ILE A 64 -2.85 0.40 6.81
N VAL A 65 -2.21 1.09 5.86
CA VAL A 65 -1.85 2.51 6.00
C VAL A 65 -2.46 3.28 4.84
N GLU A 66 -3.23 4.32 5.16
CA GLU A 66 -3.86 5.17 4.15
C GLU A 66 -2.83 6.09 3.49
N SER A 67 -2.58 5.85 2.21
CA SER A 67 -1.73 6.65 1.36
C SER A 67 -2.51 7.82 0.77
N THR A 68 -2.51 8.90 1.53
CA THR A 68 -2.94 10.23 1.09
C THR A 68 -1.86 10.94 0.26
N ASP A 69 -2.18 12.11 -0.31
CA ASP A 69 -1.23 12.95 -1.06
C ASP A 69 -0.20 13.68 -0.15
N ARG A 70 0.01 13.19 1.07
CA ARG A 70 1.03 13.68 1.98
C ARG A 70 2.44 13.28 1.51
N LEU A 71 3.44 14.01 1.99
CA LEU A 71 4.86 13.74 1.74
C LEU A 71 5.19 12.26 2.00
N HIS A 72 6.04 11.69 1.14
CA HIS A 72 6.46 10.28 1.24
C HIS A 72 7.02 9.93 2.63
N GLU A 73 7.66 10.90 3.29
CA GLU A 73 8.21 10.77 4.65
C GLU A 73 7.14 10.44 5.69
N THR A 74 6.00 11.14 5.67
CA THR A 74 4.89 10.89 6.60
C THR A 74 4.31 9.48 6.44
N MET A 75 4.31 8.95 5.21
CA MET A 75 3.85 7.58 4.95
C MET A 75 4.80 6.54 5.54
N VAL A 76 6.12 6.77 5.38
CA VAL A 76 7.14 5.89 5.95
C VAL A 76 7.05 5.90 7.48
N GLU A 77 6.92 7.07 8.09
CA GLU A 77 6.73 7.20 9.54
C GLU A 77 5.48 6.45 10.02
N GLY A 78 4.35 6.59 9.31
CA GLY A 78 3.12 5.86 9.63
C GLY A 78 3.31 4.34 9.61
N VAL A 79 4.03 3.81 8.61
CA VAL A 79 4.37 2.38 8.54
C VAL A 79 5.28 1.97 9.70
N VAL A 80 6.31 2.76 10.01
CA VAL A 80 7.24 2.48 11.11
C VAL A 80 6.51 2.46 12.46
N VAL A 81 5.62 3.43 12.70
CA VAL A 81 4.80 3.49 13.92
C VAL A 81 3.89 2.27 14.03
N ALA A 82 3.20 1.89 12.94
CA ALA A 82 2.33 0.72 12.93
C ALA A 82 3.10 -0.59 13.19
N LEU A 83 4.29 -0.74 12.60
CA LEU A 83 5.17 -1.89 12.86
C LEU A 83 5.64 -1.92 14.32
N ARG A 84 6.06 -0.77 14.88
CA ARG A 84 6.44 -0.68 16.31
C ARG A 84 5.31 -1.13 17.22
N TYR A 85 4.10 -0.62 16.99
CA TYR A 85 2.92 -1.01 17.77
C TYR A 85 2.66 -2.51 17.68
N ARG A 86 2.70 -3.09 16.47
CA ARG A 86 2.48 -4.52 16.25
C ARG A 86 3.48 -5.41 16.97
N PHE A 87 4.75 -5.00 17.05
CA PHE A 87 5.80 -5.77 17.72
C PHE A 87 5.99 -5.41 19.20
N GLY A 88 5.17 -4.53 19.76
CA GLY A 88 5.28 -4.10 21.16
C GLY A 88 6.59 -3.38 21.47
N LEU A 89 7.20 -2.73 20.47
CA LEU A 89 8.49 -2.07 20.62
C LEU A 89 8.30 -0.63 21.13
N THR A 90 8.57 -0.41 22.41
CA THR A 90 8.77 0.92 23.00
C THR A 90 10.26 1.27 22.94
N PHE A 91 10.63 2.32 22.20
CA PHE A 91 11.95 2.91 22.29
C PHE A 91 11.92 4.14 23.20
N PRO A 92 12.99 4.42 23.97
CA PRO A 92 13.12 5.68 24.67
C PRO A 92 13.00 6.80 23.62
N GLY A 93 12.17 7.80 23.92
CA GLY A 93 11.93 8.95 23.04
C GLY A 93 13.22 9.66 22.63
N PRO A 94 13.15 10.55 21.62
CA PRO A 94 14.33 11.23 21.09
C PRO A 94 15.13 11.83 22.24
N LYS A 95 16.44 11.56 22.27
CA LYS A 95 17.37 12.31 23.12
C LYS A 95 17.36 13.75 22.59
N VAL A 96 16.59 14.60 23.25
CA VAL A 96 16.66 16.06 23.12
C VAL A 96 18.04 16.52 23.57
#